data_AF-A0A972JHN0-F1
#
_entry.id   AF-A0A972JHN0-F1
#
_cell.length_a   1.000
_cell.length_b   1.000
_cell.length_c   1.000
_cell.angle_alpha   90.00
_cell.angle_beta   90.00
_cell.angle_gamma   90.00
#
_symmetry.space_group_name_H-M   'P 1'
#
loop_
_entity.id
_entity.type
_entity.pdbx_description
1 polymer ?
#
loop_
_entity_poly.entity_id
_entity_poly.type
_entity_poly.pdbx_seq_one_letter_code
_entity_poly.pdbx_strand_id
1 'polypeptide(L)' 'TNAAGCVHTTTLNLTINQPTSETITETACSSYTYGGQTYTASGTYTQTSTNAAGCVHTTTLNLTINQPTSETITETACSS' A
#
# COMPACT_ATOMS: atom_id res chain seq x y z
N THR A 1 -17.46 -46.96 -0.99
CA THR A 1 -17.26 -48.13 -1.87
C THR A 1 -17.52 -47.73 -3.30
N ASN A 2 -16.85 -48.33 -4.29
CA ASN A 2 -17.14 -48.05 -5.70
C ASN A 2 -18.44 -48.78 -6.13
N ALA A 3 -18.89 -48.59 -7.38
CA ALA A 3 -20.11 -49.21 -7.91
C ALA A 3 -20.11 -50.76 -7.84
N ALA A 4 -18.94 -51.38 -7.66
CA ALA A 4 -18.76 -52.83 -7.53
C ALA A 4 -18.66 -53.31 -6.06
N GLY A 5 -18.80 -52.44 -5.06
CA GLY A 5 -18.82 -52.81 -3.65
C GLY A 5 -17.45 -52.91 -2.96
N CYS A 6 -16.34 -52.63 -3.64
CA CYS A 6 -15.01 -52.59 -3.02
C CYS A 6 -14.81 -51.32 -2.19
N VAL A 7 -13.99 -51.36 -1.14
CA VAL A 7 -13.59 -50.17 -0.36
C VAL A 7 -12.99 -49.15 -1.32
N HIS A 8 -13.52 -47.93 -1.29
CA HIS A 8 -13.06 -46.82 -2.11
C HIS A 8 -12.68 -45.70 -1.16
N THR A 9 -11.38 -45.38 -1.16
CA THR A 9 -10.83 -44.32 -0.33
C THR A 9 -10.50 -43.14 -1.23
N THR A 10 -10.93 -41.95 -0.82
CA THR A 10 -10.55 -40.70 -1.48
C THR A 10 -9.71 -39.90 -0.51
N THR A 11 -8.55 -39.46 -0.99
CA THR A 11 -7.62 -38.63 -0.21
C THR A 11 -7.57 -37.24 -0.84
N LEU A 12 -7.87 -36.20 -0.05
CA LEU A 12 -7.70 -34.81 -0.45
C LEU A 12 -6.41 -34.27 0.17
N ASN A 13 -5.50 -33.80 -0.67
CA ASN A 13 -4.36 -33.00 -0.24
C ASN A 13 -4.70 -31.53 -0.51
N LEU A 14 -4.99 -30.78 0.55
CA LEU A 14 -5.39 -29.38 0.48
C LEU A 14 -4.29 -28.49 1.08
N THR A 15 -3.88 -27.47 0.33
CA THR A 15 -3.04 -26.37 0.81
C THR A 15 -3.87 -25.10 0.85
N ILE A 16 -3.89 -24.43 2.01
CA ILE A 16 -4.58 -23.14 2.20
C ILE A 16 -3.52 -22.06 2.28
N ASN A 17 -3.52 -21.18 1.26
CA ASN A 17 -2.66 -20.01 1.23
C ASN A 17 -3.29 -18.87 2.04
N GLN A 18 -2.45 -18.03 2.65
CA GLN A 18 -2.88 -16.98 3.55
C GLN A 18 -2.78 -15.59 2.91
N PRO A 19 -3.66 -14.64 3.29
CA PRO A 19 -3.48 -13.24 2.95
C PRO A 19 -2.23 -12.69 3.63
N THR A 20 -1.70 -11.60 3.09
CA THR A 20 -0.54 -10.91 3.67
C THR A 20 -0.81 -9.42 3.82
N SER A 21 -0.01 -8.74 4.63
CA SER A 21 -0.12 -7.29 4.79
C SER A 21 1.24 -6.65 5.07
N GLU A 22 1.38 -5.39 4.67
CA GLU A 22 2.57 -4.58 4.93
C GLU A 22 2.19 -3.14 5.28
N THR A 23 3.04 -2.47 6.06
CA THR A 23 2.92 -1.04 6.37
C THR A 23 4.17 -0.30 5.92
N ILE A 24 3.96 0.78 5.17
CA ILE A 24 4.99 1.68 4.66
C ILE A 24 4.78 3.04 5.32
N THR A 25 5.85 3.65 5.82
CA THR A 25 5.79 4.99 6.42
C THR A 25 6.75 5.91 5.71
N GLU A 26 6.22 6.98 5.11
CA GLU A 26 6.99 7.85 4.21
C GLU A 26 6.72 9.32 4.50
N THR A 27 7.72 10.14 4.20
CA THR A 27 7.63 11.60 4.29
C THR A 27 8.12 12.22 3.00
N ALA A 28 7.34 13.11 2.41
CA ALA A 28 7.68 13.81 1.18
C ALA A 28 7.31 15.29 1.23
N CYS A 29 7.87 16.08 0.32
CA CYS A 29 7.48 17.48 0.12
C CYS A 29 6.52 17.58 -1.07
N SER A 30 5.45 18.35 -0.93
CA SER A 30 4.41 18.62 -1.95
C SER A 30 3.59 17.40 -2.41
N SER A 31 4.21 16.32 -2.85
CA SER A 31 3.53 15.12 -3.35
C SER A 31 4.37 13.85 -3.24
N TYR A 32 3.70 12.69 -3.18
CA TYR A 32 4.31 11.37 -3.20
C TYR A 32 3.54 10.44 -4.15
N THR A 33 4.23 9.67 -5.00
CA THR A 33 3.58 8.73 -5.92
C THR A 33 3.84 7.30 -5.46
N TYR A 34 2.76 6.54 -5.25
CA TYR A 34 2.83 5.13 -4.84
C TYR A 34 1.74 4.31 -5.54
N GLY A 35 2.14 3.17 -6.11
CA GLY A 35 1.22 2.27 -6.81
C GLY A 35 0.51 2.91 -8.01
N GLY A 36 1.15 3.87 -8.68
CA GLY A 36 0.56 4.62 -9.80
C GLY A 36 -0.35 5.78 -9.38
N GLN A 37 -0.63 5.96 -8.08
CA GLN A 37 -1.42 7.07 -7.56
C GLN A 37 -0.54 8.15 -6.92
N THR A 38 -0.87 9.41 -7.17
CA THR A 38 -0.18 10.57 -6.57
C THR A 38 -0.98 11.13 -5.41
N TYR A 39 -0.33 11.24 -4.26
CA TYR A 39 -0.87 11.77 -3.01
C TYR A 39 -0.26 13.14 -2.74
N THR A 40 -1.10 14.12 -2.41
CA THR A 40 -0.70 15.51 -2.12
C THR A 40 -1.07 15.94 -0.71
N ALA A 41 -1.59 15.01 0.10
CA ALA A 41 -1.98 15.26 1.48
C ALA A 41 -1.40 14.16 2.39
N SER A 42 -1.11 14.55 3.64
CA SER A 42 -0.78 13.58 4.70
C SER A 42 -2.00 12.72 5.02
N GLY A 43 -1.76 11.46 5.36
CA GLY A 43 -2.82 10.54 5.75
C GLY A 43 -2.38 9.09 5.75
N THR A 44 -3.31 8.22 6.10
CA THR A 44 -3.14 6.77 5.98
C THR A 44 -3.96 6.27 4.80
N TYR A 45 -3.29 5.61 3.86
CA TYR A 45 -3.88 5.09 2.62
C TYR A 45 -3.75 3.58 2.59
N THR A 46 -4.81 2.87 2.17
CA THR A 46 -4.80 1.42 2.03
C THR A 46 -5.00 1.01 0.58
N GLN A 47 -4.14 0.12 0.08
CA GLN A 47 -4.33 -0.54 -1.22
C GLN A 47 -4.33 -2.05 -1.05
N THR A 48 -5.11 -2.72 -1.89
CA THR A 48 -5.14 -4.18 -1.96
C THR A 48 -4.58 -4.66 -3.29
N SER A 49 -3.73 -5.67 -3.23
CA SER A 49 -3.18 -6.37 -4.38
C SER A 49 -3.27 -7.89 -4.15
N THR A 50 -2.67 -8.68 -5.05
CA THR A 50 -2.61 -10.14 -4.91
C THR A 50 -1.18 -10.54 -4.61
N ASN A 51 -0.96 -11.34 -3.57
CA ASN A 51 0.34 -11.89 -3.26
C ASN A 51 0.73 -13.03 -4.23
N ALA A 52 1.98 -13.49 -4.13
CA ALA A 52 2.50 -14.56 -4.99
C ALA A 52 1.69 -15.87 -4.92
N ALA A 53 0.95 -16.09 -3.83
CA ALA A 53 0.13 -17.27 -3.59
C ALA A 53 -1.32 -17.11 -4.07
N GLY A 54 -1.67 -15.98 -4.70
CA GLY A 54 -3.02 -15.71 -5.20
C GLY A 54 -4.00 -15.16 -4.17
N CYS A 55 -3.55 -14.87 -2.94
CA CYS A 55 -4.40 -14.32 -1.87
C CYS A 55 -4.32 -12.80 -1.81
N VAL A 56 -5.27 -12.17 -1.12
CA VAL A 56 -5.28 -10.72 -0.89
C VAL A 56 -4.02 -10.30 -0.12
N HIS A 57 -3.36 -9.28 -0.64
CA HIS A 57 -2.31 -8.52 0.04
C HIS A 57 -2.83 -7.12 0.35
N THR A 58 -2.67 -6.65 1.59
CA THR A 58 -3.07 -5.28 1.97
C THR A 58 -1.84 -4.45 2.33
N THR A 59 -1.62 -3.36 1.61
CA THR A 59 -0.56 -2.40 1.92
C THR A 59 -1.17 -1.15 2.56
N THR A 60 -0.62 -0.74 3.70
CA THR A 60 -0.99 0.49 4.41
C THR A 60 0.16 1.49 4.29
N LEU A 61 -0.09 2.63 3.64
CA LEU A 61 0.85 3.74 3.50
C LEU A 61 0.49 4.84 4.51
N ASN A 62 1.33 5.05 5.50
CA ASN A 62 1.29 6.21 6.39
C ASN A 62 2.17 7.31 5.80
N LEU A 63 1.55 8.35 5.26
CA LEU A 63 2.22 9.40 4.51
C LEU A 63 2.16 10.73 5.26
N THR A 64 3.31 11.39 5.39
CA THR A 64 3.41 12.79 5.80
C THR A 64 3.84 13.65 4.61
N ILE A 65 3.00 14.58 4.17
CA ILE A 65 3.32 15.58 3.16
C ILE A 65 3.62 16.92 3.85
N ASN A 66 4.85 17.39 3.66
CA ASN A 66 5.29 18.72 4.07
C ASN A 66 5.03 19.71 2.94
N GLN A 67 4.16 20.69 3.20
CA GLN A 67 3.88 21.74 2.22
C GLN A 67 5.04 22.75 2.18
N PRO A 68 5.51 23.14 0.98
CA PRO A 68 6.54 24.16 0.87
C PRO A 68 6.00 25.50 1.37
N THR A 69 6.77 26.17 2.22
CA THR A 69 6.53 27.56 2.62
C THR A 69 7.45 28.47 1.83
N SER A 70 6.96 29.63 1.41
CA SER A 70 7.78 30.67 0.80
C SER A 70 7.59 31.97 1.58
N GLU A 71 8.69 32.69 1.79
CA GLU A 71 8.72 33.99 2.44
C GLU A 71 9.32 35.00 1.46
N THR A 72 8.72 36.19 1.37
CA THR A 72 9.19 37.28 0.50
C THR A 72 9.67 38.43 1.37
N ILE A 73 10.95 38.75 1.26
CA ILE A 73 11.57 39.89 1.95
C ILE A 73 11.65 41.05 0.96
N THR A 74 11.03 42.18 1.32
CA THR A 74 11.14 43.43 0.56
C THR A 74 11.95 44.43 1.36
N GLU A 75 13.06 44.89 0.79
CA GLU A 75 13.92 45.91 1.39
C GLU A 75 13.81 47.21 0.58
N THR A 76 13.69 48.34 1.25
CA THR A 76 13.63 49.66 0.61
C THR A 76 14.77 50.51 1.16
N ALA A 77 15.65 50.97 0.27
CA ALA A 77 16.73 51.89 0.60
C ALA A 77 16.41 53.29 0.05
N CYS A 78 16.81 54.34 0.77
CA CYS A 78 16.79 55.71 0.27
C CYS A 78 18.10 56.03 -0.46
N SER A 79 18.02 56.73 -1.59
CA SER A 79 19.19 57.34 -2.23
C SER A 79 19.61 58.60 -1.47
N SER A 80 20.90 58.73 -1.17
CA SER A 80 21.52 59.92 -0.58
C SER A 80 21.59 61.10 -1.55
#